data_AF-A0A2G8S523-F1
#
_entry.id   AF-A0A2G8S523-F1
#
_cell.length_a   1.000
_cell.length_b   1.000
_cell.length_c   1.000
_cell.angle_alpha   90.00
_cell.angle_beta   90.00
_cell.angle_gamma   90.00
#
_symmetry.space_group_name_H-M   'P 1'
#
loop_
_entity.id
_entity.type
_entity.pdbx_description
1 polymer ?
#
loop_
_entity_poly.entity_id
_entity_poly.type
_entity_poly.pdbx_seq_one_letter_code
_entity_poly.pdbx_strand_id
1 'polypeptide(L)' 'MAPKLTPQAQRWRTIIFTLPIMGVTSFVLYKRLVLGEPRRTLPTDLEKHGHEKVVDIYTAGGEGKESR' A
#
# COMPACT_ATOMS: atom_id res chain seq x y z
N MET A 1 -20.51 19.67 -22.29
CA MET A 1 -20.22 20.12 -20.90
C MET A 1 -21.19 19.41 -19.99
N ALA A 2 -20.72 18.64 -19.01
CA ALA A 2 -21.62 17.98 -18.06
C ALA A 2 -22.34 19.04 -17.21
N PRO A 3 -23.67 18.94 -17.00
CA PRO A 3 -24.40 19.87 -16.15
C PRO A 3 -23.83 19.82 -14.72
N LYS A 4 -23.58 21.00 -14.13
CA LYS A 4 -23.12 21.11 -12.74
C LYS A 4 -24.20 20.52 -11.83
N LEU A 5 -23.84 19.48 -11.08
CA LEU A 5 -24.72 18.83 -10.10
C LEU A 5 -25.19 19.86 -9.07
N THR A 6 -26.43 19.72 -8.59
CA THR A 6 -26.92 20.54 -7.47
C THR A 6 -26.03 20.31 -6.24
N PRO A 7 -25.85 21.30 -5.35
CA PRO A 7 -24.99 21.17 -4.17
C PRO A 7 -25.33 19.95 -3.29
N GLN A 8 -26.61 19.56 -3.25
CA GLN A 8 -27.07 18.36 -2.55
C GLN A 8 -26.61 17.07 -3.23
N ALA A 9 -26.71 16.99 -4.56
CA ALA A 9 -26.23 15.84 -5.32
C ALA A 9 -24.71 15.67 -5.22
N GLN A 10 -23.96 16.77 -5.13
CA GLN A 10 -22.52 16.72 -4.90
C GLN A 10 -22.16 16.14 -3.52
N ARG A 11 -22.92 16.49 -2.47
CA ARG A 11 -22.76 15.89 -1.13
C ARG A 11 -23.07 14.40 -1.12
N TRP A 12 -24.16 14.00 -1.76
CA TRP A 12 -24.51 12.58 -1.91
C TRP A 12 -23.42 11.81 -2.63
N ARG A 13 -22.87 12.38 -3.71
CA ARG A 13 -21.73 11.78 -4.42
C ARG A 13 -20.56 11.54 -3.46
N THR A 14 -20.18 12.55 -2.68
CA THR A 14 -19.10 12.39 -1.70
C THR A 14 -19.41 11.27 -0.71
N ILE A 15 -20.60 11.27 -0.11
CA ILE A 15 -21.02 10.24 0.87
C ILE A 15 -20.96 8.83 0.27
N ILE A 16 -21.46 8.65 -0.95
CA ILE A 16 -21.46 7.37 -1.65
C ILE A 16 -20.04 6.84 -1.88
N PHE A 17 -19.07 7.72 -2.11
CA PHE A 17 -17.66 7.32 -2.29
C PHE A 17 -16.88 7.20 -0.98
N THR A 18 -17.14 8.04 0.02
CA THR A 18 -16.34 8.07 1.26
C THR A 18 -16.78 7.01 2.26
N LEU A 19 -18.08 6.72 2.37
CA LEU A 19 -18.59 5.72 3.32
C LEU A 19 -18.01 4.32 3.08
N PRO A 20 -17.93 3.78 1.84
CA PRO A 20 -17.33 2.48 1.61
C PRO A 20 -15.84 2.43 1.98
N ILE A 21 -15.08 3.48 1.68
CA ILE A 21 -13.65 3.56 2.03
C ILE A 21 -13.48 3.52 3.55
N MET A 22 -14.26 4.30 4.28
CA MET A 22 -14.28 4.31 5.75
C MET A 22 -14.69 2.94 6.31
N GLY A 23 -15.69 2.29 5.71
CA GLY A 23 -16.14 0.96 6.12
C GLY A 23 -15.07 -0.11 5.94
N VAL A 24 -14.42 -0.16 4.77
CA VAL A 24 -13.36 -1.13 4.48
C VAL A 24 -12.14 -0.88 5.36
N THR A 25 -11.71 0.38 5.53
CA THR A 25 -10.56 0.71 6.37
C THR A 25 -10.80 0.32 7.83
N SER A 26 -11.98 0.64 8.36
CA SER A 26 -12.37 0.24 9.72
C SER A 26 -12.42 -1.28 9.88
N PHE A 27 -12.98 -2.00 8.90
CA PHE A 27 -13.02 -3.45 8.89
C PHE A 27 -11.61 -4.08 8.87
N VAL A 28 -10.70 -3.58 8.04
CA VAL A 28 -9.31 -4.06 7.99
C VAL A 28 -8.59 -3.81 9.31
N LEU A 29 -8.82 -2.66 9.95
CA LEU A 29 -8.22 -2.36 11.25
C LEU A 29 -8.79 -3.27 12.34
N TYR A 30 -10.10 -3.54 12.34
CA TYR A 30 -10.71 -4.55 13.22
C TYR A 30 -10.06 -5.93 13.04
N LYS A 31 -9.88 -6.32 11.77
CA LYS A 31 -8.96 -7.35 11.25
C LYS A 31 -7.71 -7.60 12.08
N ARG A 32 -6.96 -6.50 12.18
CA ARG A 32 -5.56 -6.48 12.63
C ARG A 32 -5.44 -6.24 14.13
N LEU A 33 -6.22 -5.30 14.65
CA LEU A 33 -6.09 -4.82 16.03
C LEU A 33 -6.92 -5.64 17.00
N VAL A 34 -8.06 -6.17 16.58
CA VAL A 34 -8.95 -6.94 17.44
C VAL A 34 -8.75 -8.43 17.22
N LEU A 35 -8.77 -8.89 15.96
CA LEU A 35 -8.63 -10.32 15.65
C LEU A 35 -7.16 -10.77 15.55
N GLY A 36 -6.21 -9.83 15.44
CA GLY A 36 -4.80 -10.18 15.31
C GLY A 36 -4.46 -10.96 14.04
N GLU A 37 -5.28 -10.89 12.98
CA GLU A 37 -5.06 -11.66 11.76
C GLU A 37 -3.67 -11.31 11.16
N PRO A 38 -2.81 -12.32 10.87
CA PRO A 38 -1.50 -12.09 10.30
C PRO A 38 -1.62 -11.38 8.95
N ARG A 39 -0.77 -10.38 8.71
CA ARG A 39 -0.74 -9.64 7.44
C ARG A 39 -0.40 -10.63 6.33
N ARG A 40 -1.24 -10.71 5.31
CA ARG A 40 -0.98 -11.54 4.12
C ARG A 40 0.41 -11.20 3.59
N THR A 41 1.34 -12.15 3.67
CA THR A 41 2.66 -12.02 3.05
C THR A 41 2.41 -12.08 1.55
N LEU A 42 2.76 -11.01 0.86
CA LEU A 42 2.81 -11.07 -0.61
C LEU A 42 3.96 -12.02 -0.93
N PRO A 43 3.75 -13.05 -1.78
CA PRO A 43 4.88 -13.77 -2.37
C PRO A 43 5.66 -12.73 -3.14
N THR A 44 6.70 -12.22 -2.50
CA THR A 44 7.60 -11.26 -3.12
C THR A 44 8.43 -12.10 -4.07
N ASP A 45 8.64 -11.66 -5.31
CA ASP A 45 9.60 -12.29 -6.24
C ASP A 45 11.01 -12.46 -5.65
N LEU A 46 11.25 -11.94 -4.42
CA LEU A 46 12.34 -12.32 -3.52
C LEU A 46 12.49 -13.84 -3.33
N GLU A 47 11.43 -14.63 -3.32
CA GLU A 47 11.58 -16.08 -3.17
C GLU A 47 12.21 -16.74 -4.40
N LYS A 48 12.10 -16.12 -5.59
CA LYS A 48 12.67 -16.63 -6.85
C LYS A 48 13.99 -15.98 -7.24
N HIS A 49 14.20 -14.70 -6.92
CA HIS A 49 15.37 -13.91 -7.33
C HIS A 49 15.98 -13.05 -6.19
N GLY A 50 15.49 -13.18 -4.96
CA GLY A 50 15.85 -12.32 -3.84
C GLY A 50 17.24 -12.53 -3.28
N HIS A 51 17.76 -13.76 -3.32
CA HIS A 51 19.13 -14.00 -2.86
C HIS A 51 20.16 -13.29 -3.73
N GLU A 52 19.95 -13.24 -5.04
CA GLU A 52 20.89 -12.63 -5.97
C GLU A 52 20.90 -11.09 -5.86
N LYS A 53 19.72 -10.46 -5.81
CA LYS A 53 19.63 -8.99 -5.70
C LYS A 53 20.03 -8.43 -4.35
N VAL A 54 19.80 -9.16 -3.27
CA VAL A 54 20.20 -8.72 -1.93
C VAL A 54 21.73 -8.80 -1.80
N VAL A 55 22.36 -9.87 -2.31
CA VAL A 55 23.83 -10.02 -2.32
C VAL A 55 24.50 -8.95 -3.21
N ASP A 56 23.92 -8.64 -4.37
CA ASP A 56 24.46 -7.62 -5.28
C ASP A 56 24.42 -6.22 -4.65
N ILE A 57 23.35 -5.87 -3.91
CA ILE A 57 23.26 -4.59 -3.19
C ILE A 57 24.33 -4.49 -2.07
N TYR A 58 24.63 -5.57 -1.36
CA TYR A 58 25.68 -5.57 -0.33
C TYR A 58 27.10 -5.63 -0.90
N THR A 59 27.28 -6.24 -2.07
CA THR A 59 28.59 -6.38 -2.74
C THR A 59 28.96 -5.12 -3.52
N ALA A 60 28.01 -4.53 -4.25
CA ALA A 60 28.19 -3.26 -4.97
C ALA A 60 28.30 -2.05 -4.02
N GLY A 61 27.76 -2.15 -2.80
CA GLY A 61 27.90 -1.12 -1.77
C GLY A 61 29.30 -1.02 -1.14
N GLY A 62 30.23 -1.94 -1.46
CA GLY A 62 31.59 -2.00 -0.90
C GLY A 62 32.71 -1.45 -1.79
N GLU A 63 32.51 -1.31 -3.10
CA GLU A 63 33.56 -0.87 -4.04
C GLU A 63 33.36 0.59 -4.50
N GLY A 64 33.43 1.50 -3.55
CA GLY A 64 33.43 2.92 -3.90
C GLY A 64 33.71 3.80 -2.71
N LYS A 65 34.99 3.88 -2.29
CA LYS A 65 35.76 5.11 -2.01
C LYS A 65 37.12 4.76 -1.37
N GLU A 66 38.10 4.37 -2.18
CA GLU A 66 39.51 4.60 -1.85
C GLU A 66 40.18 5.30 -3.02
N SER A 67 40.14 6.63 -2.98
CA SER A 67 40.97 7.51 -3.79
C SER A 67 41.29 8.72 -2.93
N ARG A 68 42.35 8.60 -2.14
CA ARG A 68 43.28 9.69 -1.83
C ARG A 68 44.56 9.16 -1.21
#